data_AF-A0A382A2B8-F1
#
_entry.id   AF-A0A382A2B8-F1
#
_cell.length_a   1.000
_cell.length_b   1.000
_cell.length_c   1.000
_cell.angle_alpha   90.00
_cell.angle_beta   90.00
_cell.angle_gamma   90.00
#
_symmetry.space_group_name_H-M   'P 1'
#
loop_
_entity.id
_entity.type
_entity.pdbx_description
1 polymer ?
#
loop_
_entity_poly.entity_id
_entity_poly.type
_entity_poly.pdbx_seq_one_letter_code
_entity_poly.pdbx_strand_id
1 'polypeptide(L)'
;MEKRYWLTPPEIYKPLDKEFHFDFDPCPFPKTIDSLNMPWGEMNYVNPPFKKVDGGTMPFIHKAIAEAKLGKSSFIVFNVRSGVNQLLRAGGVPRAMGRIKWLECDTKEPYPMPNESVGFFLKGDGVPTLLSSNIGVVK
;
A
#
# COMPACT_ATOMS: atom_id res chain seq x y z
N MET A 1 18.55 -24.80 2.45
CA MET A 1 17.25 -24.46 1.82
C MET A 1 17.22 -22.97 1.58
N GLU A 2 17.22 -22.54 0.32
CA GLU A 2 16.96 -21.14 -0.02
C GLU A 2 15.47 -20.86 0.28
N LYS A 3 15.20 -19.91 1.19
CA LYS A 3 13.83 -19.44 1.52
C LYS A 3 13.39 -18.41 0.44
N ARG A 4 12.15 -17.92 0.33
CA ARG A 4 11.59 -16.88 1.24
C ARG A 4 10.18 -16.34 0.88
N TYR A 5 9.26 -17.11 0.29
CA TYR A 5 7.87 -16.64 0.19
C TYR A 5 7.14 -16.85 1.54
N TRP A 6 6.43 -15.82 2.01
CA TRP A 6 5.70 -15.87 3.28
C TRP A 6 4.21 -15.92 2.98
N LEU A 7 3.53 -16.94 3.50
CA LEU A 7 2.07 -17.04 3.41
C LEU A 7 1.43 -16.07 4.39
N THR A 8 0.25 -15.58 4.04
CA THR A 8 -0.62 -14.91 5.01
C THR A 8 -1.18 -15.96 5.96
N PRO A 9 -1.06 -15.80 7.30
CA PRO A 9 -1.68 -16.71 8.25
C PRO A 9 -3.20 -16.83 8.02
N PRO A 10 -3.79 -18.05 8.08
CA PRO A 10 -5.20 -18.26 7.81
C PRO A 10 -6.15 -17.40 8.67
N GLU A 11 -5.77 -17.11 9.91
CA GLU A 11 -6.51 -16.26 10.86
C GLU A 11 -6.56 -14.78 10.44
N ILE A 12 -5.63 -14.33 9.59
CA ILE A 12 -5.65 -13.00 8.98
C ILE A 12 -6.37 -13.04 7.64
N TYR A 13 -6.12 -14.07 6.81
CA TYR A 13 -6.72 -14.18 5.48
C TYR A 13 -8.23 -14.43 5.53
N LYS A 14 -8.70 -15.41 6.32
CA LYS A 14 -10.10 -15.85 6.30
C LYS A 14 -11.12 -14.74 6.61
N PRO A 15 -10.90 -13.85 7.59
CA PRO A 15 -11.82 -12.73 7.82
C PRO A 15 -11.89 -11.76 6.64
N LEU A 16 -10.75 -11.47 6.01
CA LEU A 16 -10.68 -10.61 4.83
C LEU A 16 -11.42 -11.25 3.65
N ASP A 17 -11.18 -12.54 3.40
CA ASP A 17 -11.85 -13.27 2.32
C ASP A 17 -13.36 -13.40 2.55
N LYS A 18 -13.79 -13.53 3.81
CA LYS A 18 -15.21 -13.48 4.16
C LYS A 18 -15.85 -12.13 3.87
N GLU A 19 -15.09 -11.03 4.03
CA GLU A 19 -15.56 -9.67 3.77
C GLU A 19 -15.54 -9.30 2.28
N PHE A 20 -14.47 -9.67 1.58
CA PHE A 20 -14.19 -9.21 0.23
C PHE A 20 -14.44 -10.25 -0.87
N HIS A 21 -14.58 -11.53 -0.52
CA HIS A 21 -14.79 -12.65 -1.45
C HIS A 21 -13.75 -12.69 -2.57
N PHE A 22 -12.49 -13.01 -2.24
CA PHE A 22 -11.42 -12.99 -3.23
C PHE A 22 -11.58 -14.09 -4.27
N ASP A 23 -11.45 -13.75 -5.56
CA ASP A 23 -11.57 -14.68 -6.68
C ASP A 23 -10.22 -15.00 -7.35
N PHE A 24 -9.16 -14.28 -6.96
CA PHE A 24 -7.83 -14.44 -7.53
C PHE A 24 -6.70 -14.04 -6.57
N ASP A 25 -5.60 -14.79 -6.63
CA ASP A 25 -4.35 -14.51 -5.93
C ASP A 25 -3.25 -14.26 -6.98
N PRO A 26 -2.80 -13.00 -7.18
CA PRO A 26 -1.69 -12.70 -8.08
C PRO A 26 -0.34 -13.22 -7.59
N CYS A 27 -0.21 -13.58 -6.31
CA CYS A 27 1.03 -14.01 -5.68
C CYS A 27 0.92 -15.44 -5.10
N PRO A 28 0.43 -16.42 -5.87
CA PRO A 28 0.09 -17.72 -5.31
C PRO A 28 1.33 -18.50 -4.90
N PHE A 29 1.14 -19.39 -3.95
CA PHE A 29 2.14 -20.39 -3.60
C PHE A 29 1.60 -21.81 -3.86
N PRO A 30 2.34 -22.66 -4.60
CA PRO A 30 3.58 -22.35 -5.33
C PRO A 30 3.34 -21.30 -6.44
N LYS A 31 4.40 -20.60 -6.86
CA LYS A 31 4.30 -19.60 -7.93
C LYS A 31 4.10 -20.32 -9.27
N THR A 32 2.85 -20.55 -9.65
CA THR A 32 2.44 -21.31 -10.84
C THR A 32 2.11 -20.42 -12.04
N ILE A 33 1.99 -19.11 -11.83
CA ILE A 33 1.56 -18.15 -12.85
C ILE A 33 2.46 -16.91 -12.88
N ASP A 34 2.49 -16.24 -14.03
CA ASP A 34 3.06 -14.91 -14.19
C ASP A 34 1.95 -13.85 -14.22
N SER A 35 1.43 -13.54 -13.03
CA SER A 35 0.29 -12.63 -12.86
C SER A 35 0.58 -11.19 -13.31
N LEU A 36 1.83 -10.78 -13.48
CA LEU A 36 2.18 -9.43 -13.96
C LEU A 36 1.83 -9.24 -15.44
N ASN A 37 1.80 -10.34 -16.22
CA ASN A 37 1.60 -10.32 -17.67
C ASN A 37 0.26 -10.93 -18.11
N MET A 38 -0.73 -11.00 -17.22
CA MET A 38 -2.07 -11.51 -17.53
C MET A 38 -3.17 -10.64 -16.86
N PRO A 39 -4.43 -10.76 -17.30
CA PRO A 39 -5.57 -10.15 -16.60
C PRO A 39 -5.77 -10.76 -15.20
N TRP A 40 -6.18 -9.94 -14.23
CA TRP A 40 -6.55 -10.39 -12.88
C TRP A 40 -8.04 -10.72 -12.74
N GLY A 41 -8.46 -11.26 -11.60
CA GLY A 41 -9.87 -11.46 -11.24
C GLY A 41 -10.57 -10.15 -10.85
N GLU A 42 -11.84 -10.24 -10.48
CA GLU A 42 -12.66 -9.09 -10.09
C GLU A 42 -12.30 -8.57 -8.69
N MET A 43 -11.91 -9.45 -7.75
CA MET A 43 -11.48 -9.07 -6.41
C MET A 43 -10.27 -9.88 -5.95
N ASN A 44 -9.12 -9.21 -5.89
CA ASN A 44 -7.83 -9.88 -5.78
C ASN A 44 -7.22 -9.76 -4.37
N TYR A 45 -6.60 -10.82 -3.86
CA TYR A 45 -5.78 -10.75 -2.63
C TYR A 45 -4.29 -10.71 -2.98
N VAL A 46 -3.61 -9.60 -2.68
CA VAL A 46 -2.22 -9.37 -3.09
C VAL A 46 -1.31 -9.36 -1.86
N ASN A 47 -0.57 -10.46 -1.66
CA ASN A 47 0.52 -10.58 -0.71
C ASN A 47 1.86 -10.74 -1.46
N PRO A 48 2.43 -9.63 -1.97
CA PRO A 48 3.54 -9.68 -2.91
C PRO A 48 4.87 -9.98 -2.22
N PRO A 49 5.91 -10.37 -2.99
CA PRO A 49 7.25 -10.51 -2.45
C PRO A 49 7.76 -9.19 -1.85
N PHE A 50 8.24 -9.22 -0.60
CA PHE A 50 8.68 -8.00 0.10
C PHE A 50 10.08 -7.53 -0.28
N LYS A 51 10.94 -8.43 -0.75
CA LYS A 51 12.34 -8.12 -1.09
C LYS A 51 12.50 -7.97 -2.59
N LYS A 52 13.37 -7.05 -2.99
CA LYS A 52 13.70 -6.82 -4.41
C LYS A 52 14.24 -8.09 -5.10
N VAL A 53 15.02 -8.91 -4.39
CA VAL A 53 15.55 -10.19 -4.91
C VAL A 53 14.45 -11.22 -5.21
N ASP A 54 13.30 -11.10 -4.55
CA ASP A 54 12.17 -12.02 -4.69
C ASP A 54 11.11 -11.48 -5.70
N GLY A 55 11.39 -10.36 -6.39
CA GLY A 55 10.49 -9.69 -7.33
C GLY A 55 9.93 -8.35 -6.85
N GLY A 56 9.96 -8.09 -5.54
CA GLY A 56 9.56 -6.82 -4.93
C GLY A 56 8.05 -6.50 -4.98
N THR A 57 7.65 -5.59 -4.11
CA THR A 57 6.24 -5.19 -3.94
C THR A 57 5.74 -4.27 -5.06
N MET A 58 6.60 -3.37 -5.55
CA MET A 58 6.18 -2.30 -6.47
C MET A 58 5.57 -2.77 -7.80
N PRO A 59 6.09 -3.81 -8.48
CA PRO A 59 5.47 -4.32 -9.70
C PRO A 59 4.00 -4.72 -9.51
N PHE A 60 3.68 -5.38 -8.39
CA PHE A 60 2.31 -5.79 -8.08
C PHE A 60 1.41 -4.61 -7.72
N ILE A 61 1.92 -3.59 -7.03
CA ILE A 61 1.16 -2.35 -6.77
C ILE A 61 0.84 -1.64 -8.09
N HIS A 62 1.81 -1.51 -9.01
CA HIS A 62 1.57 -0.90 -10.31
C HIS A 62 0.55 -1.68 -11.13
N LYS A 63 0.63 -3.02 -11.11
CA LYS A 63 -0.33 -3.88 -11.80
C LYS A 63 -1.73 -3.76 -11.19
N ALA A 64 -1.87 -3.76 -9.86
CA ALA A 64 -3.15 -3.56 -9.20
C ALA A 64 -3.79 -2.21 -9.56
N ILE A 65 -3.00 -1.12 -9.62
CA ILE A 65 -3.49 0.20 -10.06
C ILE A 65 -3.96 0.15 -11.54
N ALA A 66 -3.27 -0.61 -12.40
CA ALA A 66 -3.68 -0.77 -13.79
C ALA A 66 -4.99 -1.57 -13.91
N GLU A 67 -5.14 -2.68 -13.17
CA GLU A 67 -6.38 -3.48 -13.15
C GLU A 67 -7.55 -2.71 -12.52
N ALA A 68 -7.30 -1.84 -11.53
CA ALA A 68 -8.32 -0.95 -10.95
C ALA A 68 -8.92 0.02 -11.97
N LYS A 69 -8.13 0.50 -12.94
CA LYS A 69 -8.64 1.31 -14.05
C LYS A 69 -9.54 0.52 -15.00
N LEU A 70 -9.53 -0.80 -14.92
CA LEU A 70 -10.37 -1.72 -15.69
C LEU A 70 -11.59 -2.21 -14.89
N GLY A 71 -11.81 -1.70 -13.67
CA GLY A 71 -12.94 -2.06 -12.81
C GLY A 71 -12.67 -3.17 -11.80
N LYS A 72 -11.45 -3.73 -11.78
CA LYS A 72 -11.08 -4.84 -10.88
C LYS A 72 -10.50 -4.34 -9.58
N SER A 73 -10.93 -4.92 -8.47
CA SER A 73 -10.52 -4.48 -7.14
C SER A 73 -9.40 -5.36 -6.57
N SER A 74 -8.62 -4.82 -5.64
CA SER A 74 -7.53 -5.56 -5.00
C SER A 74 -7.38 -5.14 -3.54
N PHE A 75 -7.28 -6.12 -2.64
CA PHE A 75 -6.78 -5.93 -1.29
C PHE A 75 -5.27 -6.23 -1.28
N ILE A 76 -4.44 -5.24 -0.92
CA ILE A 76 -2.98 -5.35 -1.05
C ILE A 76 -2.33 -5.18 0.33
N VAL A 77 -1.51 -6.15 0.74
CA VAL A 77 -0.77 -6.11 2.00
C VAL A 77 0.71 -5.89 1.73
N PHE A 78 1.33 -4.93 2.41
CA PHE A 78 2.78 -4.73 2.37
C PHE A 78 3.29 -4.09 3.66
N ASN A 79 4.59 -4.21 3.89
CA ASN A 79 5.21 -3.68 5.10
C ASN A 79 5.32 -2.16 5.07
N VAL A 80 4.94 -1.52 6.17
CA VAL A 80 5.06 -0.09 6.41
C VAL A 80 5.87 0.17 7.69
N ARG A 81 6.31 1.41 7.89
CA ARG A 81 6.88 1.82 9.20
C ARG A 81 5.79 1.66 10.27
N SER A 82 6.17 1.19 11.46
CA SER A 82 5.23 0.89 12.56
C SER A 82 4.31 2.07 12.93
N GLY A 83 4.80 3.30 12.83
CA GLY A 83 4.03 4.52 13.09
C GLY A 83 2.79 4.68 12.19
N VAL A 84 2.82 4.16 10.95
CA VAL A 84 1.67 4.21 10.03
C VAL A 84 0.45 3.49 10.62
N ASN A 85 0.64 2.28 11.15
CA ASN A 85 -0.45 1.52 11.76
C ASN A 85 -0.95 2.15 13.07
N GLN A 86 -0.07 2.79 13.85
CA GLN A 86 -0.49 3.50 15.06
C GLN A 86 -1.38 4.70 14.71
N LEU A 87 -0.98 5.48 13.69
CA LEU A 87 -1.74 6.65 13.23
C LEU A 87 -3.09 6.24 12.64
N LEU A 88 -3.15 5.17 11.84
CA LEU A 88 -4.43 4.64 11.32
C LEU A 88 -5.36 4.19 12.45
N ARG A 89 -4.85 3.48 13.47
CA ARG A 89 -5.64 3.06 14.64
C ARG A 89 -6.14 4.23 15.48
N ALA A 90 -5.39 5.34 15.50
CA ALA A 90 -5.80 6.59 16.15
C ALA A 90 -6.83 7.40 15.33
N GLY A 91 -7.33 6.88 14.20
CA GLY A 91 -8.25 7.61 13.32
C GLY A 91 -7.56 8.67 12.45
N GLY A 92 -6.24 8.58 12.29
CA GLY A 92 -5.48 9.48 11.43
C GLY A 92 -5.87 9.33 9.96
N VAL A 93 -6.11 10.46 9.30
CA VAL A 93 -6.48 10.48 7.88
C VAL A 93 -5.21 10.65 7.03
N PRO A 94 -4.82 9.65 6.21
CA PRO A 94 -3.59 9.70 5.44
C PRO A 94 -3.66 10.71 4.27
N ARG A 95 -2.49 11.20 3.86
CA ARG A 95 -2.25 12.01 2.66
C ARG A 95 -1.01 11.48 1.94
N ALA A 96 -1.14 11.19 0.65
CA ALA A 96 -0.01 10.81 -0.18
C ALA A 96 0.89 12.05 -0.38
N MET A 97 2.15 11.97 0.05
CA MET A 97 3.11 13.09 -0.07
C MET A 97 4.21 12.80 -1.10
N GLY A 98 4.34 11.53 -1.52
CA GLY A 98 5.39 11.09 -2.43
C GLY A 98 6.79 11.25 -1.82
N ARG A 99 7.78 11.49 -2.69
CA ARG A 99 9.18 11.64 -2.30
C ARG A 99 9.49 13.09 -1.95
N ILE A 100 9.36 13.43 -0.67
CA ILE A 100 9.59 14.80 -0.18
C ILE A 100 11.08 15.11 -0.15
N LYS A 101 11.48 16.16 -0.86
CA LYS A 101 12.81 16.77 -0.77
C LYS A 101 12.85 17.76 0.39
N TRP A 102 13.06 17.24 1.59
CA TRP A 102 13.17 18.06 2.80
C TRP A 102 14.28 19.10 2.67
N LEU A 103 14.05 20.31 3.17
CA LEU A 103 15.05 21.37 3.13
C LEU A 103 15.91 21.31 4.39
N GLU A 104 17.22 21.46 4.23
CA GLU A 104 18.15 21.65 5.35
C GLU A 104 17.81 22.98 6.08
N CYS A 105 17.96 22.99 7.41
CA CYS A 105 17.42 24.03 8.27
C CYS A 105 17.99 25.42 7.97
N ASP A 106 19.28 25.53 7.66
CA ASP A 106 19.98 26.80 7.51
C ASP A 106 20.14 27.20 6.04
N THR A 107 20.66 26.28 5.23
CA THR A 107 20.97 26.48 3.82
C THR A 107 19.74 26.45 2.92
N LYS A 108 18.65 25.83 3.38
CA LYS A 108 17.44 25.54 2.59
C LYS A 108 17.68 24.67 1.36
N GLU A 109 18.83 24.02 1.26
CA GLU A 109 19.12 23.10 0.18
C GLU A 109 18.29 21.81 0.32
N PRO A 110 17.80 21.22 -0.79
CA PRO A 110 16.96 20.03 -0.75
C PRO A 110 17.76 18.76 -0.46
N TYR A 111 17.19 17.86 0.34
CA TYR A 111 17.76 16.55 0.63
C TYR A 111 17.90 15.72 -0.65
N PRO A 112 19.10 15.20 -0.98
CA PRO A 112 19.37 14.60 -2.28
C PRO A 112 18.72 13.23 -2.49
N MET A 113 18.33 12.53 -1.42
CA MET A 113 17.80 11.16 -1.46
C MET A 113 16.41 11.04 -0.84
N PRO A 114 15.39 11.71 -1.39
CA PRO A 114 14.07 11.77 -0.78
C PRO A 114 13.44 10.37 -0.69
N ASN A 115 12.81 10.10 0.45
CA ASN A 115 12.09 8.87 0.74
C ASN A 115 10.59 9.03 0.48
N GLU A 116 9.92 7.93 0.13
CA GLU A 116 8.46 7.90 0.09
C GLU A 116 7.88 8.26 1.47
N SER A 117 6.95 9.19 1.46
CA SER A 117 6.38 9.79 2.66
C SER A 117 4.86 9.81 2.59
N VAL A 118 4.23 9.58 3.74
CA VAL A 118 2.79 9.72 3.96
C VAL A 118 2.59 10.69 5.12
N GLY A 119 1.73 11.68 4.93
CA GLY A 119 1.28 12.57 5.99
C GLY A 119 0.03 12.02 6.64
N PHE A 120 -0.19 12.34 7.92
CA PHE A 120 -1.43 12.01 8.62
C PHE A 120 -2.02 13.25 9.27
N PHE A 121 -3.32 13.44 9.11
CA PHE A 121 -4.09 14.39 9.90
C PHE A 121 -4.70 13.67 11.11
N LEU A 122 -4.31 14.07 12.32
CA LEU A 122 -4.95 13.67 13.57
C LEU A 122 -5.86 14.81 14.02
N LYS A 123 -7.17 14.55 14.06
CA LYS A 123 -8.14 15.55 14.52
C LYS A 123 -8.09 15.63 16.04
N GLY A 124 -7.75 16.81 16.58
CA GLY A 124 -7.97 17.12 18.00
C GLY A 124 -9.39 17.64 18.23
N ASP A 125 -9.95 17.38 19.41
CA ASP A 125 -11.34 17.74 19.76
C ASP A 125 -11.61 19.25 19.75
N GLY A 126 -10.57 20.06 19.99
CA GLY A 126 -10.65 21.52 19.93
C GLY A 126 -10.57 22.11 18.52
N VAL A 127 -10.41 21.29 17.48
CA VAL A 127 -10.30 21.75 16.10
C VAL A 127 -11.68 21.65 15.42
N PRO A 128 -12.32 22.77 15.06
CA PRO A 128 -13.52 22.75 14.23
C PRO A 128 -13.24 21.91 12.99
N THR A 129 -14.19 21.07 12.57
CA THR A 129 -14.00 20.17 11.42
C THR A 129 -13.55 20.95 10.18
N LEU A 130 -12.24 20.98 9.94
CA LEU A 130 -11.66 21.55 8.74
C LEU A 130 -11.77 20.48 7.66
N LEU A 131 -12.82 20.65 6.86
CA LEU A 131 -12.93 20.23 5.46
C LEU A 131 -13.33 18.77 5.21
N SER A 132 -14.50 18.66 4.56
CA SER A 132 -14.89 17.60 3.65
C SER A 132 -13.74 17.20 2.72
N SER A 133 -13.43 15.90 2.71
CA SER A 133 -12.87 14.98 1.69
C SER A 133 -12.20 15.45 0.38
N ASN A 134 -12.15 16.72 -0.02
CA ASN A 134 -11.60 17.16 -1.30
C ASN A 134 -10.59 18.30 -1.11
N ILE A 135 -9.34 17.97 -0.75
CA ILE A 135 -8.22 18.85 -1.07
C ILE A 135 -7.30 18.07 -2.00
N GLY A 136 -7.28 18.55 -3.24
CA GLY A 136 -6.72 17.91 -4.40
C GLY A 136 -5.26 17.51 -4.25
N VAL A 137 -4.95 16.43 -4.96
CA VAL A 137 -3.62 16.11 -5.45
C VAL A 137 -3.06 17.38 -6.08
N VAL A 138 -2.00 17.93 -5.47
CA VAL A 138 -1.17 18.93 -6.14
C VAL A 138 -0.56 18.21 -7.34
N LYS A 139 -0.97 18.63 -8.55
CA LYS A 139 -0.38 18.18 -9.81
C LYS A 139 1.09 18.60 -9.90
#